data_AF-A0A151R6V7-F1
#
_entry.id   AF-A0A151R6V7-F1
#
_cell.length_a   1.000
_cell.length_b   1.000
_cell.length_c   1.000
_cell.angle_alpha   90.00
_cell.angle_beta   90.00
_cell.angle_gamma   90.00
#
_symmetry.space_group_name_H-M   'P 1'
#
loop_
_entity.id
_entity.type
_entity.pdbx_description
1 polymer ?
#
loop_
_entity_poly.entity_id
_entity_poly.type
_entity_poly.pdbx_seq_one_letter_code
_entity_poly.pdbx_strand_id
1 'polypeptide(L)'
;YLSSKTPSGLRRLREEELGRLRGNGEGERKSFDRIYDYDVYNDLGDPDSNTDLRRPVLGGTKQHPYPRRCRTGRTHSNSDPSFEKRSSSFYVPRDETFSDIKQSQFTMTSISSGLSAISEFFDAILIDQNLGFRSFEDIDTIYKEGFQLPSLEDNGLTFLQSTIPRLIKTANDSKNLLRFDAPETIKRDKFFWFSDEEFARETLAGVNPYSIKLVKEWPLRSKLEPQIYGPPESAITREVIEPQIIGYGTIEEAIKEKKLYMLDYHDLFIPYVSKVRKIKGTTLYGSRTLFFLTKQGTLKPLAIELTRPPMDGKPQWKQGVVI
;
A
#
# COMPACT_ATOMS: atom_id res chain seq x y z
N TYR A 1 -19.72 -2.43 -34.40
CA TYR A 1 -19.03 -2.39 -35.71
C TYR A 1 -17.62 -1.86 -35.55
N LEU A 2 -16.60 -2.51 -36.13
CA LEU A 2 -15.29 -1.87 -36.34
C LEU A 2 -15.45 -0.56 -37.12
N SER A 3 -14.52 0.38 -37.00
CA SER A 3 -14.62 1.69 -37.69
C SER A 3 -14.89 1.52 -39.18
N SER A 4 -14.19 0.60 -39.85
CA SER A 4 -14.35 0.25 -41.27
C SER A 4 -15.72 -0.35 -41.63
N LYS A 5 -16.41 -0.97 -40.66
CA LYS A 5 -17.73 -1.61 -40.86
C LYS A 5 -18.90 -0.74 -40.41
N THR A 6 -18.66 0.52 -40.06
CA THR A 6 -19.72 1.44 -39.62
C THR A 6 -20.60 1.80 -40.83
N PRO A 7 -21.94 1.60 -40.76
CA PRO A 7 -22.86 2.02 -41.82
C PRO A 7 -22.64 3.50 -42.17
N SER A 8 -22.67 3.82 -43.46
CA SER A 8 -22.31 5.16 -43.96
C SER A 8 -23.08 6.28 -43.27
N GLY A 9 -24.39 6.12 -43.06
CA GLY A 9 -25.24 7.10 -42.37
C GLY A 9 -24.90 7.35 -40.89
N LEU A 10 -24.14 6.46 -40.25
CA LEU A 10 -23.76 6.58 -38.83
C LEU A 10 -22.30 7.03 -38.62
N ARG A 11 -21.49 7.13 -39.68
CA ARG A 11 -20.06 7.46 -39.56
C ARG A 11 -19.84 8.83 -38.92
N ARG A 12 -20.56 9.85 -39.41
CA ARG A 12 -20.50 11.22 -38.86
C ARG A 12 -20.88 11.25 -37.38
N LEU A 13 -22.00 10.62 -37.02
CA LEU A 13 -22.47 10.58 -35.63
C LEU A 13 -21.47 9.90 -34.69
N ARG A 14 -20.82 8.83 -35.16
CA ARG A 14 -19.76 8.14 -34.41
C ARG A 14 -18.56 9.05 -34.17
N GLU A 15 -18.11 9.79 -35.18
CA GLU A 15 -16.97 10.71 -35.07
C GLU A 15 -17.28 11.90 -34.15
N GLU A 16 -18.48 12.47 -34.28
CA GLU A 16 -18.96 13.56 -33.42
C GLU A 16 -19.03 13.12 -31.94
N GLU A 17 -19.55 11.93 -31.67
CA GLU A 17 -19.58 11.41 -30.30
C GLU A 17 -18.17 11.21 -29.74
N LEU A 18 -17.24 10.66 -30.53
CA LEU A 18 -15.84 10.53 -30.10
C LEU A 18 -15.16 11.88 -29.85
N GLY A 19 -15.54 12.93 -30.59
CA GLY A 19 -15.09 14.29 -30.34
C GLY A 19 -15.64 14.84 -29.02
N ARG A 20 -16.94 14.66 -28.77
CA ARG A 20 -17.59 15.07 -27.50
C ARG A 20 -16.99 14.36 -26.30
N LEU A 21 -16.70 13.06 -26.40
CA LEU A 21 -16.08 12.28 -25.33
C LEU A 21 -14.64 12.72 -25.03
N ARG A 22 -13.89 13.23 -26.01
CA ARG A 22 -12.53 13.77 -25.78
C ARG A 22 -12.55 15.18 -25.18
N GLY A 23 -13.55 15.98 -25.54
CA GLY A 23 -13.58 17.40 -25.22
C GLY A 23 -12.44 18.17 -25.89
N ASN A 24 -12.05 19.29 -25.28
CA ASN A 24 -11.06 20.24 -25.82
C ASN A 24 -9.82 20.44 -24.92
N GLY A 25 -9.70 19.70 -23.81
CA GLY A 25 -8.60 19.85 -22.85
C GLY A 25 -8.67 21.06 -21.91
N GLU A 26 -9.74 21.85 -21.97
CA GLU A 26 -9.87 23.11 -21.22
C GLU A 26 -11.09 23.13 -20.32
N GLY A 27 -11.06 23.96 -19.27
CA GLY A 27 -12.20 24.17 -18.37
C GLY A 27 -12.35 23.10 -17.30
N GLU A 28 -13.08 23.46 -16.24
CA GLU A 28 -13.39 22.58 -15.12
C GLU A 28 -14.53 21.61 -15.48
N ARG A 29 -14.34 20.34 -15.16
CA ARG A 29 -15.32 19.28 -15.43
C ARG A 29 -16.51 19.37 -14.48
N LYS A 30 -17.71 19.15 -15.01
CA LYS A 30 -18.99 19.17 -14.29
C LYS A 30 -19.55 17.76 -14.12
N SER A 31 -20.43 17.58 -13.13
CA SER A 31 -20.96 16.26 -12.77
C SER A 31 -21.71 15.53 -13.90
N PHE A 32 -22.28 16.27 -14.85
CA PHE A 32 -22.98 15.72 -16.02
C PHE A 32 -22.07 15.51 -17.23
N ASP A 33 -20.79 15.91 -17.18
CA ASP A 33 -19.87 15.77 -18.30
C ASP A 33 -19.47 14.30 -18.51
N ARG A 34 -19.33 13.92 -19.78
CA ARG A 34 -18.85 12.60 -20.22
C ARG A 34 -17.49 12.73 -20.92
N ILE A 35 -16.64 13.62 -20.42
CA ILE A 35 -15.37 14.00 -21.05
C ILE A 35 -14.21 13.23 -20.42
N TYR A 36 -13.49 12.47 -21.23
CA TYR A 36 -12.34 11.66 -20.87
C TYR A 36 -11.08 12.32 -21.39
N ASP A 37 -10.21 12.73 -20.46
CA ASP A 37 -8.93 13.35 -20.79
C ASP A 37 -7.91 13.07 -19.68
N TYR A 38 -6.64 13.37 -19.95
CA TYR A 38 -5.51 12.98 -19.11
C TYR A 38 -4.90 14.16 -18.38
N ASP A 39 -4.44 13.89 -17.16
CA ASP A 39 -3.64 14.84 -16.40
C ASP A 39 -2.68 14.10 -15.45
N VAL A 40 -1.73 14.81 -14.86
CA VAL A 40 -0.74 14.29 -13.90
C VAL A 40 -1.32 14.29 -12.48
N TYR A 41 -0.65 13.61 -11.54
CA TYR A 41 -1.03 13.65 -10.13
C TYR A 41 -0.41 14.88 -9.46
N ASN A 42 -1.02 16.03 -9.72
CA ASN A 42 -0.72 17.32 -9.10
C ASN A 42 -1.82 17.78 -8.12
N ASP A 43 -2.73 16.88 -7.75
CA ASP A 43 -3.91 17.13 -6.93
C ASP A 43 -3.90 16.38 -5.59
N LEU A 44 -2.74 15.82 -5.23
CA LEU A 44 -2.52 15.09 -3.97
C LEU A 44 -2.08 16.01 -2.81
N GLY A 45 -1.32 17.07 -3.10
CA GLY A 45 -0.85 18.03 -2.09
C GLY A 45 -1.86 19.13 -1.82
N ASP A 46 -1.69 19.83 -0.70
CA ASP A 46 -2.53 20.99 -0.35
C ASP A 46 -1.69 22.20 0.15
N PRO A 47 -0.90 22.81 -0.75
CA PRO A 47 0.01 23.90 -0.39
C PRO A 47 -0.72 25.22 -0.03
N ASP A 48 -2.00 25.37 -0.36
CA ASP A 48 -2.80 26.53 0.04
C ASP A 48 -3.15 26.48 1.54
N SER A 49 -3.44 25.29 2.07
CA SER A 49 -3.76 25.10 3.48
C SER A 49 -2.52 25.10 4.38
N ASN A 50 -1.46 24.39 3.97
CA ASN A 50 -0.19 24.35 4.71
C ASN A 50 0.96 23.96 3.76
N THR A 51 2.06 24.69 3.80
CA THR A 51 3.26 24.41 2.99
C THR A 51 3.84 23.01 3.22
N ASP A 52 3.68 22.43 4.40
CA ASP A 52 4.12 21.06 4.74
C ASP A 52 3.27 19.97 4.06
N LEU A 53 2.08 20.33 3.57
CA LEU A 53 1.20 19.44 2.82
C LEU A 53 1.54 19.41 1.32
N ARG A 54 2.60 20.11 0.90
CA ARG A 54 3.12 20.00 -0.46
C ARG A 54 3.61 18.59 -0.74
N ARG A 55 3.31 18.08 -1.94
CA ARG A 55 3.75 16.76 -2.43
C ARG A 55 4.39 16.91 -3.80
N PRO A 56 5.34 16.07 -4.22
CA PRO A 56 5.86 16.13 -5.58
C PRO A 56 4.75 15.78 -6.59
N VAL A 57 4.72 16.48 -7.72
CA VAL A 57 3.85 16.12 -8.85
C VAL A 57 4.33 14.80 -9.46
N LEU A 58 3.43 13.82 -9.59
CA LEU A 58 3.75 12.52 -10.16
C LEU A 58 3.23 12.40 -11.60
N GLY A 59 4.12 12.07 -12.53
CA GLY A 59 3.85 12.06 -13.97
C GLY A 59 4.47 13.27 -14.68
N GLY A 60 4.61 13.18 -16.01
CA GLY A 60 5.16 14.26 -16.84
C GLY A 60 6.67 14.47 -16.77
N THR A 61 7.37 13.87 -15.80
CA THR A 61 8.83 14.01 -15.64
C THR A 61 9.53 12.65 -15.59
N LYS A 62 10.82 12.62 -15.95
CA LYS A 62 11.67 11.42 -15.81
C LYS A 62 12.00 11.10 -14.35
N GLN A 63 11.98 12.10 -13.47
CA GLN A 63 12.29 11.93 -12.06
C GLN A 63 11.15 11.26 -11.29
N HIS A 64 9.90 11.61 -11.62
CA HIS A 64 8.70 11.03 -11.02
C HIS A 64 7.78 10.49 -12.13
N PRO A 65 8.18 9.40 -12.82
CA PRO A 65 7.32 8.79 -13.82
C PRO A 65 6.09 8.18 -13.13
N TYR A 66 4.91 8.42 -13.69
CA TYR A 66 3.67 7.89 -13.17
C TYR A 66 2.60 7.82 -14.26
N PRO A 67 1.66 6.85 -14.20
CA PRO A 67 0.46 6.84 -15.04
C PRO A 67 -0.28 8.18 -14.98
N ARG A 68 -0.99 8.52 -16.05
CA ARG A 68 -1.92 9.65 -16.04
C ARG A 68 -3.20 9.26 -15.31
N ARG A 69 -3.88 10.26 -14.78
CA ARG A 69 -5.22 10.17 -14.19
C ARG A 69 -6.25 10.89 -15.06
N CYS A 70 -7.53 10.75 -14.72
CA CYS A 70 -8.60 11.49 -15.37
C CYS A 70 -8.48 13.00 -15.04
N ARG A 71 -8.46 13.84 -16.06
CA ARG A 71 -8.42 15.30 -15.91
C ARG A 71 -9.70 15.79 -15.23
N THR A 72 -9.55 16.63 -14.22
CA THR A 72 -10.64 17.28 -13.47
C THR A 72 -10.72 18.77 -13.80
N GLY A 73 -9.59 19.43 -14.06
CA GLY A 73 -9.53 20.80 -14.56
C GLY A 73 -10.00 21.86 -13.56
N ARG A 74 -9.97 21.57 -12.25
CA ARG A 74 -10.23 22.56 -11.20
C ARG A 74 -9.17 23.65 -11.26
N THR A 75 -9.47 24.76 -10.60
CA THR A 75 -8.53 25.87 -10.48
C THR A 75 -7.22 25.43 -9.84
N HIS A 76 -6.12 26.01 -10.28
CA HIS A 76 -4.83 25.80 -9.65
C HIS A 76 -4.78 26.40 -8.25
N SER A 77 -3.84 25.90 -7.43
CA SER A 77 -3.52 26.47 -6.12
C SER A 77 -3.06 27.92 -6.25
N ASN A 78 -3.42 28.74 -5.27
CA ASN A 78 -2.97 30.14 -5.19
C ASN A 78 -1.48 30.22 -4.84
N SER A 79 -1.00 29.32 -3.98
CA SER A 79 0.40 29.26 -3.54
C SER A 79 1.34 28.70 -4.60
N ASP A 80 0.90 27.70 -5.39
CA ASP A 80 1.72 27.07 -6.43
C ASP A 80 0.85 26.66 -7.64
N PRO A 81 0.95 27.38 -8.77
CA PRO A 81 0.17 27.08 -9.98
C PRO A 81 0.44 25.71 -10.61
N SER A 82 1.48 24.97 -10.20
CA SER A 82 1.70 23.61 -10.68
C SER A 82 0.75 22.58 -10.04
N PHE A 83 0.05 22.97 -8.96
CA PHE A 83 -0.88 22.12 -8.23
C PHE A 83 -2.33 22.46 -8.56
N GLU A 84 -3.17 21.43 -8.63
CA GLU A 84 -4.61 21.59 -8.72
C GLU A 84 -5.20 21.69 -7.30
N LYS A 85 -6.16 22.58 -7.10
CA LYS A 85 -6.77 22.80 -5.78
C LYS A 85 -7.55 21.57 -5.31
N ARG A 86 -7.40 21.24 -4.02
CA ARG A 86 -8.14 20.16 -3.36
C ARG A 86 -9.64 20.46 -3.33
N SER A 87 -10.45 19.39 -3.41
CA SER A 87 -11.91 19.42 -3.31
C SER A 87 -12.37 18.22 -2.50
N SER A 88 -13.55 18.31 -1.89
CA SER A 88 -14.23 17.17 -1.25
C SER A 88 -14.84 16.20 -2.25
N SER A 89 -15.04 16.64 -3.50
CA SER A 89 -15.55 15.82 -4.60
C SER A 89 -14.62 15.90 -5.81
N PHE A 90 -14.30 14.73 -6.38
CA PHE A 90 -13.42 14.59 -7.54
C PHE A 90 -14.25 14.12 -8.73
N TYR A 91 -14.14 14.86 -9.84
CA TYR A 91 -14.85 14.51 -11.07
C TYR A 91 -14.39 13.17 -11.62
N VAL A 92 -15.36 12.38 -12.04
CA VAL A 92 -15.20 11.29 -13.01
C VAL A 92 -16.31 11.44 -14.06
N PRO A 93 -16.11 10.97 -15.30
CA PRO A 93 -17.16 11.01 -16.32
C PRO A 93 -18.48 10.43 -15.82
N ARG A 94 -19.61 11.05 -16.19
CA ARG A 94 -20.93 10.74 -15.60
C ARG A 94 -21.31 9.25 -15.70
N ASP A 95 -20.88 8.57 -16.75
CA ASP A 95 -21.16 7.14 -16.94
C ASP A 95 -20.27 6.23 -16.07
N GLU A 96 -19.15 6.75 -15.55
CA GLU A 96 -18.19 6.06 -14.66
C GLU A 96 -18.51 6.27 -13.17
N THR A 97 -19.37 7.24 -12.84
CA THR A 97 -19.84 7.38 -11.46
C THR A 97 -20.63 6.13 -11.06
N PHE A 98 -20.39 5.60 -9.87
CA PHE A 98 -21.22 4.52 -9.35
C PHE A 98 -22.69 4.94 -9.31
N SER A 99 -23.58 4.01 -9.66
CA SER A 99 -25.00 4.15 -9.32
C SER A 99 -25.17 4.16 -7.80
N ASP A 100 -26.20 4.83 -7.27
CA ASP A 100 -26.48 4.93 -5.83
C ASP A 100 -26.41 3.58 -5.09
N ILE A 101 -26.90 2.49 -5.71
CA ILE A 101 -26.90 1.12 -5.17
C ILE A 101 -25.48 0.50 -5.10
N LYS A 102 -24.62 0.82 -6.07
CA LYS A 102 -23.21 0.38 -6.07
C LYS A 102 -22.37 1.26 -5.17
N GLN A 103 -22.72 2.53 -5.03
CA GLN A 103 -22.02 3.49 -4.18
C GLN A 103 -22.21 3.19 -2.69
N SER A 104 -23.37 2.66 -2.29
CA SER A 104 -23.59 2.15 -0.92
C SER A 104 -22.86 0.83 -0.63
N GLN A 105 -22.47 0.07 -1.66
CA GLN A 105 -21.63 -1.13 -1.53
C GLN A 105 -20.13 -0.84 -1.70
N PHE A 106 -19.80 0.26 -2.36
CA PHE A 106 -18.45 0.72 -2.71
C PHE A 106 -18.29 2.12 -2.13
N THR A 107 -18.23 2.21 -0.80
CA THR A 107 -18.24 3.45 -0.03
C THR A 107 -16.93 4.24 -0.17
N MET A 108 -16.66 4.72 -1.38
CA MET A 108 -15.45 5.48 -1.74
C MET A 108 -15.71 6.99 -1.74
N THR A 109 -16.98 7.43 -1.79
CA THR A 109 -17.34 8.86 -1.75
C THR A 109 -17.40 9.45 -0.35
N SER A 110 -17.34 8.64 0.69
CA SER A 110 -17.23 9.12 2.08
C SER A 110 -15.78 9.36 2.51
N ILE A 111 -14.78 9.17 1.64
CA ILE A 111 -13.37 9.17 2.05
C ILE A 111 -12.92 10.51 2.62
N SER A 112 -13.40 11.68 2.15
CA SER A 112 -12.90 12.95 2.72
C SER A 112 -13.33 13.16 4.17
N SER A 113 -14.61 12.97 4.49
CA SER A 113 -15.15 13.14 5.85
C SER A 113 -14.90 11.91 6.72
N GLY A 114 -14.89 10.72 6.12
CA GLY A 114 -14.56 9.46 6.77
C GLY A 114 -13.09 9.35 7.13
N LEU A 115 -12.15 9.92 6.36
CA LEU A 115 -10.75 9.99 6.77
C LEU A 115 -10.55 10.84 8.01
N SER A 116 -11.26 11.96 8.15
CA SER A 116 -11.23 12.77 9.38
C SER A 116 -11.78 11.98 10.57
N ALA A 117 -12.96 11.36 10.44
CA ALA A 117 -13.53 10.54 11.51
C ALA A 117 -12.67 9.30 11.85
N ILE A 118 -12.04 8.68 10.85
CA ILE A 118 -11.09 7.56 11.04
C ILE A 118 -9.79 8.06 11.69
N SER A 119 -9.30 9.24 11.31
CA SER A 119 -8.10 9.85 11.92
C SER A 119 -8.38 10.21 13.37
N GLU A 120 -9.48 10.90 13.66
CA GLU A 120 -9.92 11.22 15.02
C GLU A 120 -10.16 9.95 15.84
N PHE A 121 -10.71 8.89 15.23
CA PHE A 121 -10.81 7.56 15.84
C PHE A 121 -9.43 6.98 16.20
N PHE A 122 -8.47 7.02 15.28
CA PHE A 122 -7.11 6.56 15.56
C PHE A 122 -6.43 7.44 16.61
N ASP A 123 -6.55 8.75 16.54
CA ASP A 123 -6.00 9.71 17.50
C ASP A 123 -6.62 9.50 18.90
N ALA A 124 -7.91 9.17 18.97
CA ALA A 124 -8.62 8.83 20.19
C ALA A 124 -8.18 7.48 20.80
N ILE A 125 -7.90 6.47 19.97
CA ILE A 125 -7.29 5.21 20.45
C ILE A 125 -5.82 5.43 20.83
N LEU A 126 -5.14 6.35 20.15
CA LEU A 126 -3.73 6.71 20.31
C LEU A 126 -3.51 7.87 21.30
N ILE A 127 -4.47 8.17 22.20
CA ILE A 127 -4.39 9.26 23.19
C ILE A 127 -3.08 9.21 24.01
N ASP A 128 -2.41 8.06 24.06
CA ASP A 128 -0.97 8.03 24.31
C ASP A 128 -0.24 7.20 23.24
N GLN A 129 0.37 7.89 22.27
CA GLN A 129 1.24 7.27 21.27
C GLN A 129 2.44 6.53 21.90
N ASN A 130 2.71 6.71 23.20
CA ASN A 130 3.73 5.96 23.93
C ASN A 130 3.21 4.69 24.61
N LEU A 131 1.89 4.44 24.66
CA LEU A 131 1.34 3.29 25.40
C LEU A 131 1.40 1.98 24.62
N GLY A 132 1.32 2.01 23.29
CA GLY A 132 1.29 0.81 22.44
C GLY A 132 0.26 -0.25 22.87
N PHE A 133 0.23 -1.39 22.19
CA PHE A 133 -0.37 -2.58 22.79
C PHE A 133 0.68 -3.19 23.73
N ARG A 134 0.33 -3.47 24.99
CA ARG A 134 1.24 -4.05 25.97
C ARG A 134 1.34 -5.57 25.79
N SER A 135 0.31 -6.18 25.22
CA SER A 135 0.23 -7.63 24.99
C SER A 135 -0.52 -7.96 23.70
N PHE A 136 -0.39 -9.20 23.21
CA PHE A 136 -1.23 -9.69 22.11
C PHE A 136 -2.71 -9.81 22.51
N GLU A 137 -3.03 -10.04 23.79
CA GLU A 137 -4.43 -10.05 24.24
C GLU A 137 -5.09 -8.69 24.05
N ASP A 138 -4.33 -7.60 24.22
CA ASP A 138 -4.82 -6.24 23.98
C ASP A 138 -5.26 -6.07 22.51
N ILE A 139 -4.63 -6.78 21.58
CA ILE A 139 -5.03 -6.80 20.15
C ILE A 139 -6.31 -7.63 19.97
N ASP A 140 -6.53 -8.67 20.76
CA ASP A 140 -7.77 -9.46 20.68
C ASP A 140 -8.97 -8.71 21.25
N THR A 141 -8.76 -7.82 22.22
CA THR A 141 -9.84 -6.99 22.76
C THR A 141 -10.52 -6.17 21.65
N ILE A 142 -9.78 -5.77 20.60
CA ILE A 142 -10.30 -5.11 19.38
C ILE A 142 -11.50 -5.86 18.79
N TYR A 143 -11.46 -7.20 18.81
CA TYR A 143 -12.47 -8.06 18.19
C TYR A 143 -13.49 -8.64 19.17
N LYS A 144 -13.09 -8.87 20.43
CA LYS A 144 -13.95 -9.50 21.44
C LYS A 144 -14.84 -8.47 22.15
N GLU A 145 -14.19 -7.50 22.78
CA GLU A 145 -14.79 -6.52 23.69
C GLU A 145 -15.08 -5.20 22.95
N GLY A 146 -14.19 -4.82 22.03
CA GLY A 146 -14.19 -3.51 21.38
C GLY A 146 -13.51 -2.44 22.25
N PHE A 147 -13.45 -1.21 21.74
CA PHE A 147 -12.95 -0.07 22.51
C PHE A 147 -14.06 0.94 22.77
N GLN A 148 -13.98 1.52 23.95
CA GLN A 148 -14.77 2.68 24.30
C GLN A 148 -14.07 3.92 23.78
N LEU A 149 -14.75 4.66 22.93
CA LEU A 149 -14.25 5.86 22.29
C LEU A 149 -14.69 7.10 23.09
N PRO A 150 -13.90 8.19 23.07
CA PRO A 150 -14.44 9.49 23.44
C PRO A 150 -15.66 9.80 22.55
N SER A 151 -16.60 10.59 23.08
CA SER A 151 -17.81 10.98 22.34
C SER A 151 -17.41 11.64 21.02
N LEU A 152 -17.59 10.94 19.91
CA LEU A 152 -17.50 11.53 18.58
C LEU A 152 -18.69 12.47 18.38
N GLU A 153 -18.56 13.45 17.49
CA GLU A 153 -19.69 14.29 17.08
C GLU A 153 -20.87 13.43 16.58
N ASP A 154 -22.10 13.97 16.69
CA ASP A 154 -23.37 13.24 16.52
C ASP A 154 -23.37 12.26 15.32
N ASN A 155 -23.45 10.95 15.63
CA ASN A 155 -23.49 9.79 14.71
C ASN A 155 -22.16 9.35 14.07
N GLY A 156 -21.01 9.71 14.65
CA GLY A 156 -19.69 9.32 14.14
C GLY A 156 -19.49 7.80 13.96
N LEU A 157 -19.90 6.95 14.91
CA LEU A 157 -19.69 5.50 14.80
C LEU A 157 -20.66 4.86 13.81
N THR A 158 -21.90 5.34 13.75
CA THR A 158 -22.87 4.92 12.73
C THR A 158 -22.37 5.27 11.33
N PHE A 159 -21.76 6.44 11.15
CA PHE A 159 -21.12 6.82 9.90
C PHE A 159 -19.93 5.92 9.55
N LEU A 160 -19.05 5.61 10.52
CA LEU A 160 -17.95 4.66 10.33
C LEU A 160 -18.46 3.26 9.94
N GLN A 161 -19.49 2.75 10.61
CA GLN A 161 -20.11 1.46 10.28
C GLN A 161 -20.70 1.45 8.87
N SER A 162 -21.35 2.53 8.43
CA SER A 162 -21.82 2.64 7.05
C SER A 162 -20.69 2.72 6.02
N THR A 163 -19.52 3.22 6.43
CA THR A 163 -18.35 3.39 5.55
C THR A 163 -17.57 2.08 5.37
N ILE A 164 -17.35 1.31 6.43
CA ILE A 164 -16.62 0.03 6.39
C ILE A 164 -17.41 -1.11 7.06
N PRO A 165 -18.64 -1.42 6.59
CA PRO A 165 -19.55 -2.33 7.28
C PRO A 165 -19.02 -3.75 7.39
N ARG A 166 -18.09 -4.17 6.52
CA ARG A 166 -17.48 -5.50 6.54
C ARG A 166 -16.42 -5.68 7.63
N LEU A 167 -15.85 -4.59 8.11
CA LEU A 167 -14.79 -4.63 9.13
C LEU A 167 -15.37 -4.40 10.53
N ILE A 168 -16.53 -3.76 10.64
CA ILE A 168 -17.16 -3.41 11.91
C ILE A 168 -18.27 -4.41 12.23
N LYS A 169 -18.08 -5.16 13.33
CA LYS A 169 -19.10 -6.07 13.87
C LYS A 169 -20.16 -5.34 14.67
N THR A 170 -19.78 -4.29 15.40
CA THR A 170 -20.70 -3.51 16.23
C THR A 170 -20.20 -2.08 16.35
N ALA A 171 -21.05 -1.10 16.03
CA ALA A 171 -20.88 0.29 16.37
C ALA A 171 -22.10 0.72 17.19
N ASN A 172 -21.88 1.39 18.33
CA ASN A 172 -22.95 1.88 19.17
C ASN A 172 -22.60 3.27 19.70
N ASP A 173 -23.21 4.30 19.11
CA ASP A 173 -23.02 5.71 19.51
C ASP A 173 -23.45 5.95 20.96
N SER A 174 -24.54 5.35 21.44
CA SER A 174 -25.01 5.55 22.82
C SER A 174 -24.04 5.03 23.90
N LYS A 175 -23.22 4.03 23.54
CA LYS A 175 -22.20 3.44 24.43
C LYS A 175 -20.77 3.86 24.05
N ASN A 176 -20.62 4.67 23.01
CA ASN A 176 -19.37 4.94 22.32
C ASN A 176 -18.52 3.67 22.09
N LEU A 177 -19.14 2.56 21.71
CA LEU A 177 -18.46 1.26 21.60
C LEU A 177 -18.26 0.91 20.13
N LEU A 178 -17.00 0.63 19.76
CA LEU A 178 -16.66 0.07 18.44
C LEU A 178 -15.98 -1.29 18.59
N ARG A 179 -16.47 -2.28 17.85
CA ARG A 179 -15.91 -3.63 17.79
C ARG A 179 -15.76 -4.09 16.35
N PHE A 180 -14.56 -4.55 16.01
CA PHE A 180 -14.27 -5.10 14.69
C PHE A 180 -14.72 -6.55 14.58
N ASP A 181 -15.01 -7.00 13.36
CA ASP A 181 -15.18 -8.43 13.12
C ASP A 181 -13.79 -9.10 13.05
N ALA A 182 -13.65 -10.23 13.76
CA ALA A 182 -12.40 -10.97 13.71
C ALA A 182 -12.22 -11.60 12.33
N PRO A 183 -11.01 -11.50 11.73
CA PRO A 183 -10.63 -12.27 10.56
C PRO A 183 -10.92 -13.76 10.75
N GLU A 184 -11.34 -14.43 9.67
CA GLU A 184 -11.69 -15.86 9.71
C GLU A 184 -10.52 -16.75 10.15
N THR A 185 -9.28 -16.35 9.84
CA THR A 185 -8.07 -17.04 10.27
C THR A 185 -7.90 -16.99 11.79
N ILE A 186 -8.04 -15.80 12.40
CA ILE A 186 -7.99 -15.60 13.86
C ILE A 186 -9.10 -16.37 14.58
N LYS A 187 -10.30 -16.47 13.98
CA LYS A 187 -11.42 -17.25 14.55
C LYS A 187 -11.11 -18.75 14.67
N ARG A 188 -10.29 -19.29 13.75
CA ARG A 188 -9.93 -20.72 13.72
C ARG A 188 -8.70 -21.03 14.57
N ASP A 189 -7.66 -20.23 14.40
CA ASP A 189 -6.42 -20.33 15.16
C ASP A 189 -5.90 -18.92 15.43
N LYS A 190 -5.90 -18.55 16.71
CA LYS A 190 -5.50 -17.22 17.18
C LYS A 190 -4.01 -16.92 16.95
N PHE A 191 -3.18 -17.97 16.91
CA PHE A 191 -1.72 -17.84 16.80
C PHE A 191 -1.18 -18.24 15.43
N PHE A 192 -2.06 -18.46 14.44
CA PHE A 192 -1.68 -18.92 13.10
C PHE A 192 -0.57 -18.05 12.47
N TRP A 193 -0.67 -16.74 12.62
CA TRP A 193 0.24 -15.73 12.08
C TRP A 193 1.64 -15.74 12.71
N PHE A 194 1.81 -16.40 13.85
CA PHE A 194 3.09 -16.51 14.55
C PHE A 194 3.96 -17.65 14.01
N SER A 195 3.40 -18.51 13.13
CA SER A 195 4.10 -19.64 12.54
C SER A 195 4.92 -19.24 11.31
N ASP A 196 6.14 -19.77 11.22
CA ASP A 196 7.00 -19.68 10.04
C ASP A 196 6.35 -20.27 8.77
N GLU A 197 5.59 -21.35 8.94
CA GLU A 197 4.84 -21.96 7.84
C GLU A 197 3.80 -20.99 7.28
N GLU A 198 3.09 -20.28 8.14
CA GLU A 198 2.08 -19.32 7.71
C GLU A 198 2.72 -18.08 7.08
N PHE A 199 3.78 -17.55 7.70
CA PHE A 199 4.56 -16.46 7.13
C PHE A 199 5.02 -16.80 5.70
N ALA A 200 5.57 -18.00 5.48
CA ALA A 200 5.99 -18.44 4.16
C ALA A 200 4.81 -18.71 3.21
N ARG A 201 3.71 -19.29 3.70
CA ARG A 201 2.50 -19.56 2.90
C ARG A 201 1.85 -18.28 2.40
N GLU A 202 1.78 -17.24 3.23
CA GLU A 202 1.21 -15.94 2.84
C GLU A 202 1.97 -15.25 1.69
N THR A 203 3.26 -15.57 1.52
CA THR A 203 4.02 -15.09 0.36
C THR A 203 3.56 -15.67 -0.98
N LEU A 204 2.80 -16.77 -0.95
CA LEU A 204 2.25 -17.46 -2.12
C LEU A 204 0.72 -17.36 -2.23
N ALA A 205 0.03 -17.27 -1.10
CA ALA A 205 -1.43 -17.35 -1.03
C ALA A 205 -2.05 -16.36 -0.03
N GLY A 206 -1.30 -15.34 0.37
CA GLY A 206 -1.77 -14.22 1.20
C GLY A 206 -2.17 -13.01 0.34
N VAL A 207 -2.06 -11.82 0.93
CA VAL A 207 -2.48 -10.56 0.29
C VAL A 207 -1.56 -10.14 -0.86
N ASN A 208 -0.27 -10.48 -0.80
CA ASN A 208 0.71 -10.14 -1.84
C ASN A 208 1.50 -11.37 -2.34
N PRO A 209 0.86 -12.23 -3.16
CA PRO A 209 1.46 -13.45 -3.67
C PRO A 209 2.41 -13.24 -4.88
N TYR A 210 2.72 -12.00 -5.23
CA TYR A 210 3.40 -11.65 -6.50
C TYR A 210 4.87 -11.23 -6.31
N SER A 211 5.31 -10.98 -5.07
CA SER A 211 6.66 -10.45 -4.80
C SER A 211 7.76 -11.50 -4.75
N ILE A 212 7.43 -12.76 -4.45
CA ILE A 212 8.42 -13.82 -4.27
C ILE A 212 9.10 -14.17 -5.60
N LYS A 213 10.41 -14.38 -5.55
CA LYS A 213 11.25 -14.65 -6.73
C LYS A 213 12.10 -15.89 -6.51
N LEU A 214 12.38 -16.60 -7.60
CA LEU A 214 13.38 -17.67 -7.59
C LEU A 214 14.78 -17.07 -7.44
N VAL A 215 15.60 -17.64 -6.56
CA VAL A 215 17.02 -17.31 -6.46
C VAL A 215 17.77 -17.96 -7.61
N LYS A 216 18.49 -17.15 -8.40
CA LYS A 216 19.22 -17.60 -9.59
C LYS A 216 20.74 -17.50 -9.46
N GLU A 217 21.22 -16.66 -8.54
CA GLU A 217 22.62 -16.29 -8.42
C GLU A 217 23.01 -16.27 -6.94
N TRP A 218 24.26 -16.64 -6.68
CA TRP A 218 24.87 -16.63 -5.35
C TRP A 218 26.32 -16.12 -5.46
N PRO A 219 26.85 -15.34 -4.50
CA PRO A 219 26.16 -14.79 -3.31
C PRO A 219 25.12 -13.73 -3.67
N LEU A 220 24.17 -13.47 -2.76
CA LEU A 220 23.19 -12.40 -2.92
C LEU A 220 23.88 -11.03 -2.85
N ARG A 221 23.57 -10.13 -3.80
CA ARG A 221 24.17 -8.79 -3.87
C ARG A 221 23.14 -7.72 -4.24
N SER A 222 23.32 -6.55 -3.65
CA SER A 222 22.64 -5.31 -4.03
C SER A 222 23.15 -4.78 -5.37
N LYS A 223 22.25 -4.20 -6.17
CA LYS A 223 22.57 -3.48 -7.42
C LYS A 223 22.73 -1.97 -7.20
N LEU A 224 22.46 -1.50 -5.98
CA LEU A 224 22.59 -0.09 -5.63
C LEU A 224 24.05 0.34 -5.55
N GLU A 225 24.30 1.62 -5.81
CA GLU A 225 25.64 2.22 -5.81
C GLU A 225 26.31 2.11 -4.43
N PRO A 226 27.43 1.37 -4.29
CA PRO A 226 28.05 1.12 -3.00
C PRO A 226 28.58 2.36 -2.29
N GLN A 227 28.96 3.39 -3.05
CA GLN A 227 29.44 4.67 -2.50
C GLN A 227 28.35 5.41 -1.71
N ILE A 228 27.08 5.22 -2.09
CA ILE A 228 25.94 5.86 -1.45
C ILE A 228 25.36 4.95 -0.35
N TYR A 229 25.21 3.67 -0.66
CA TYR A 229 24.42 2.75 0.16
C TYR A 229 25.24 1.75 0.98
N GLY A 230 26.56 1.76 0.86
CA GLY A 230 27.48 0.85 1.55
C GLY A 230 27.74 -0.45 0.77
N PRO A 231 28.49 -1.40 1.39
CA PRO A 231 28.88 -2.64 0.73
C PRO A 231 27.69 -3.45 0.18
N PRO A 232 27.75 -3.93 -1.07
CA PRO A 232 26.61 -4.57 -1.73
C PRO A 232 26.38 -6.03 -1.31
N GLU A 233 27.31 -6.65 -0.59
CA GLU A 233 27.23 -8.07 -0.18
C GLU A 233 26.12 -8.30 0.85
N SER A 234 25.33 -9.35 0.67
CA SER A 234 24.34 -9.80 1.67
C SER A 234 25.01 -10.37 2.92
N ALA A 235 24.38 -10.18 4.08
CA ALA A 235 24.72 -10.85 5.34
C ALA A 235 24.28 -12.32 5.38
N ILE A 236 23.40 -12.76 4.48
CA ILE A 236 23.03 -14.16 4.32
C ILE A 236 24.13 -14.86 3.52
N THR A 237 24.97 -15.64 4.20
CA THR A 237 26.13 -16.33 3.62
C THR A 237 25.90 -17.84 3.48
N ARG A 238 26.83 -18.51 2.80
CA ARG A 238 26.73 -19.95 2.51
C ARG A 238 26.76 -20.76 3.80
N GLU A 239 27.68 -20.41 4.68
CA GLU A 239 27.97 -21.09 5.93
C GLU A 239 26.76 -21.07 6.88
N VAL A 240 25.90 -20.05 6.73
CA VAL A 240 24.68 -19.87 7.52
C VAL A 240 23.51 -20.70 6.96
N ILE A 241 23.45 -20.87 5.64
CA ILE A 241 22.30 -21.45 4.94
C ILE A 241 22.45 -22.94 4.67
N GLU A 242 23.65 -23.42 4.30
CA GLU A 242 23.88 -24.83 3.98
C GLU A 242 23.46 -25.80 5.11
N PRO A 243 23.69 -25.49 6.40
CA PRO A 243 23.19 -26.33 7.49
C PRO A 243 21.65 -26.42 7.57
N GLN A 244 20.92 -25.46 6.99
CA GLN A 244 19.46 -25.37 7.08
C GLN A 244 18.72 -26.11 5.94
N ILE A 245 19.41 -26.44 4.85
CA ILE A 245 18.85 -27.10 3.67
C ILE A 245 19.02 -28.62 3.74
N ILE A 246 18.39 -29.25 4.75
CA ILE A 246 18.49 -30.68 5.03
C ILE A 246 18.22 -31.52 3.77
N GLY A 247 19.20 -32.35 3.38
CA GLY A 247 19.12 -33.24 2.22
C GLY A 247 19.70 -32.67 0.92
N TYR A 248 20.25 -31.46 0.94
CA TYR A 248 21.08 -30.89 -0.13
C TYR A 248 22.48 -30.63 0.42
N GLY A 249 23.51 -30.86 -0.39
CA GLY A 249 24.90 -30.67 0.03
C GLY A 249 25.38 -29.24 -0.12
N THR A 250 24.80 -28.48 -1.08
CA THR A 250 25.25 -27.12 -1.42
C THR A 250 24.11 -26.20 -1.84
N ILE A 251 24.33 -24.90 -1.74
CA ILE A 251 23.40 -23.88 -2.26
C ILE A 251 23.25 -23.99 -3.79
N GLU A 252 24.34 -24.30 -4.49
CA GLU A 252 24.35 -24.43 -5.95
C GLU A 252 23.42 -25.54 -6.43
N GLU A 253 23.38 -26.68 -5.74
CA GLU A 253 22.41 -27.76 -6.00
C GLU A 253 20.97 -27.27 -5.79
N ALA A 254 20.71 -26.59 -4.68
CA ALA A 254 19.38 -26.06 -4.37
C ALA A 254 18.92 -25.01 -5.40
N ILE A 255 19.81 -24.14 -5.89
CA ILE A 255 19.51 -23.18 -6.97
C ILE A 255 19.22 -23.92 -8.27
N LYS A 256 20.06 -24.90 -8.65
CA LYS A 256 19.91 -25.68 -9.88
C LYS A 256 18.57 -26.42 -9.92
N GLU A 257 18.13 -26.98 -8.79
CA GLU A 257 16.85 -27.65 -8.63
C GLU A 257 15.66 -26.69 -8.37
N LYS A 258 15.90 -25.38 -8.42
CA LYS A 258 14.90 -24.33 -8.20
C LYS A 258 14.20 -24.43 -6.84
N LYS A 259 14.97 -24.71 -5.80
CA LYS A 259 14.50 -24.88 -4.42
C LYS A 259 14.63 -23.65 -3.56
N LEU A 260 15.41 -22.64 -3.97
CA LEU A 260 15.59 -21.41 -3.21
C LEU A 260 14.78 -20.26 -3.79
N TYR A 261 14.03 -19.59 -2.92
CA TYR A 261 13.18 -18.45 -3.24
C TYR A 261 13.48 -17.29 -2.30
N MET A 262 13.12 -16.08 -2.70
CA MET A 262 13.40 -14.88 -1.93
C MET A 262 12.30 -13.83 -2.08
N LEU A 263 11.96 -13.21 -0.95
CA LEU A 263 11.37 -11.87 -0.94
C LEU A 263 12.51 -10.85 -0.82
N ASP A 264 12.75 -10.08 -1.89
CA ASP A 264 13.83 -9.10 -1.94
C ASP A 264 13.26 -7.68 -2.03
N TYR A 265 13.18 -7.03 -0.87
CA TYR A 265 12.79 -5.64 -0.74
C TYR A 265 13.99 -4.73 -0.44
N HIS A 266 15.21 -5.26 -0.47
CA HIS A 266 16.41 -4.50 -0.12
C HIS A 266 16.60 -3.31 -1.06
N ASP A 267 16.79 -3.57 -2.35
CA ASP A 267 17.11 -2.49 -3.31
C ASP A 267 15.93 -1.52 -3.50
N LEU A 268 14.71 -2.00 -3.25
CA LEU A 268 13.49 -1.18 -3.32
C LEU A 268 13.41 -0.18 -2.17
N PHE A 269 13.69 -0.59 -0.94
CA PHE A 269 13.47 0.25 0.24
C PHE A 269 14.71 1.01 0.72
N ILE A 270 15.92 0.51 0.48
CA ILE A 270 17.16 1.17 0.92
C ILE A 270 17.23 2.67 0.54
N PRO A 271 16.84 3.11 -0.67
CA PRO A 271 16.82 4.54 -1.02
C PRO A 271 15.90 5.42 -0.15
N TYR A 272 14.94 4.82 0.55
CA TYR A 272 13.96 5.50 1.40
C TYR A 272 14.25 5.38 2.89
N VAL A 273 15.08 4.41 3.32
CA VAL A 273 15.33 4.13 4.74
C VAL A 273 15.76 5.38 5.51
N SER A 274 16.74 6.14 5.01
CA SER A 274 17.23 7.35 5.69
C SER A 274 16.19 8.46 5.76
N LYS A 275 15.27 8.54 4.78
CA LYS A 275 14.19 9.53 4.77
C LYS A 275 13.12 9.17 5.79
N VAL A 276 12.70 7.90 5.80
CA VAL A 276 11.69 7.40 6.72
C VAL A 276 12.16 7.54 8.16
N ARG A 277 13.36 7.05 8.50
CA ARG A 277 13.90 7.10 9.87
C ARG A 277 14.10 8.50 10.46
N LYS A 278 14.08 9.56 9.65
CA LYS A 278 14.09 10.95 10.14
C LYS A 278 12.73 11.38 10.68
N ILE A 279 11.66 10.70 10.29
CA ILE A 279 10.31 10.92 10.80
C ILE A 279 10.23 10.29 12.20
N LYS A 280 9.89 11.10 13.19
CA LYS A 280 9.80 10.69 14.60
C LYS A 280 8.90 9.46 14.74
N GLY A 281 9.37 8.47 15.50
CA GLY A 281 8.60 7.26 15.81
C GLY A 281 8.56 6.21 14.69
N THR A 282 9.29 6.40 13.58
CA THR A 282 9.28 5.46 12.46
C THR A 282 10.61 4.75 12.27
N THR A 283 10.56 3.56 11.69
CA THR A 283 11.73 2.76 11.32
C THR A 283 11.49 2.05 10.00
N LEU A 284 12.55 1.79 9.25
CA LEU A 284 12.51 1.02 8.01
C LEU A 284 13.86 0.32 7.81
N TYR A 285 13.83 -0.87 7.24
CA TYR A 285 15.00 -1.60 6.76
C TYR A 285 14.76 -2.03 5.32
N GLY A 286 15.84 -2.11 4.53
CA GLY A 286 15.83 -2.92 3.33
C GLY A 286 15.97 -4.38 3.75
N SER A 287 14.96 -5.20 3.46
CA SER A 287 14.94 -6.60 3.91
C SER A 287 15.10 -7.59 2.76
N ARG A 288 15.75 -8.71 3.07
CA ARG A 288 15.70 -9.93 2.25
C ARG A 288 15.22 -11.07 3.12
N THR A 289 14.36 -11.91 2.59
CA THR A 289 13.95 -13.15 3.25
C THR A 289 14.18 -14.31 2.30
N LEU A 290 14.99 -15.28 2.72
CA LEU A 290 15.29 -16.48 1.96
C LEU A 290 14.34 -17.61 2.38
N PHE A 291 13.84 -18.36 1.41
CA PHE A 291 12.95 -19.49 1.60
C PHE A 291 13.47 -20.71 0.85
N PHE A 292 13.11 -21.89 1.35
CA PHE A 292 13.43 -23.17 0.75
C PHE A 292 12.16 -23.97 0.47
N LEU A 293 12.05 -24.52 -0.73
CA LEU A 293 10.96 -25.40 -1.12
C LEU A 293 11.23 -26.82 -0.64
N THR A 294 10.47 -27.27 0.34
CA THR A 294 10.58 -28.60 0.94
C THR A 294 10.13 -29.69 -0.04
N LYS A 295 10.45 -30.95 0.28
CA LYS A 295 9.98 -32.11 -0.50
C LYS A 295 8.46 -32.30 -0.41
N GLN A 296 7.85 -31.76 0.64
CA GLN A 296 6.41 -31.77 0.89
C GLN A 296 5.67 -30.71 0.07
N GLY A 297 6.39 -29.84 -0.66
CA GLY A 297 5.78 -28.79 -1.49
C GLY A 297 5.43 -27.51 -0.73
N THR A 298 5.95 -27.34 0.50
CA THR A 298 5.77 -26.13 1.30
C THR A 298 7.03 -25.27 1.28
N LEU A 299 6.88 -23.96 1.51
CA LEU A 299 8.02 -23.06 1.71
C LEU A 299 8.39 -23.03 3.20
N LYS A 300 9.68 -23.23 3.48
CA LYS A 300 10.28 -23.02 4.80
C LYS A 300 11.11 -21.73 4.76
N PRO A 301 10.86 -20.73 5.63
CA PRO A 301 11.77 -19.60 5.74
C PRO A 301 13.12 -20.06 6.33
N LEU A 302 14.22 -19.51 5.82
CA LEU A 302 15.58 -19.89 6.24
C LEU A 302 16.29 -18.75 6.98
N ALA A 303 16.21 -17.54 6.44
CA ALA A 303 16.89 -16.39 7.03
C ALA A 303 16.23 -15.08 6.61
N ILE A 304 16.34 -14.07 7.49
CA ILE A 304 15.99 -12.68 7.20
C ILE A 304 17.24 -11.82 7.35
N GLU A 305 17.51 -10.99 6.34
CA GLU A 305 18.46 -9.89 6.41
C GLU A 305 17.71 -8.58 6.62
N LEU A 306 18.18 -7.76 7.55
CA LEU A 306 17.76 -6.37 7.71
C LEU A 306 18.95 -5.45 7.45
N THR A 307 18.78 -4.50 6.54
CA THR A 307 19.84 -3.55 6.17
C THR A 307 19.40 -2.11 6.36
N ARG A 308 20.31 -1.29 6.92
CA ARG A 308 20.22 0.16 7.03
C ARG A 308 21.43 0.77 6.30
N PRO A 309 21.23 1.72 5.37
CA PRO A 309 22.33 2.36 4.67
C PRO A 309 23.17 3.23 5.63
N PRO A 310 24.35 3.72 5.19
CA PRO A 310 25.10 4.74 5.90
C PRO A 310 24.21 5.96 6.18
N MET A 311 24.14 6.36 7.44
CA MET A 311 23.38 7.54 7.88
C MET A 311 23.84 8.01 9.26
N ASP A 312 23.73 9.30 9.51
CA ASP A 312 24.07 9.98 10.77
C ASP A 312 25.52 9.71 11.22
N GLY A 313 26.46 9.75 10.27
CA GLY A 313 27.88 9.47 10.50
C GLY A 313 28.21 8.00 10.79
N LYS A 314 27.21 7.12 10.82
CA LYS A 314 27.40 5.68 11.07
C LYS A 314 27.50 4.92 9.73
N PRO A 315 28.36 3.90 9.63
CA PRO A 315 28.46 3.06 8.43
C PRO A 315 27.17 2.26 8.20
N GLN A 316 27.09 1.59 7.05
CA GLN A 316 26.02 0.63 6.78
C GLN A 316 25.93 -0.38 7.93
N TRP A 317 24.71 -0.66 8.37
CA TRP A 317 24.44 -1.73 9.32
C TRP A 317 23.60 -2.79 8.62
N LYS A 318 23.97 -4.05 8.75
CA LYS A 318 23.17 -5.19 8.28
C LYS A 318 23.31 -6.36 9.22
N GLN A 319 22.24 -7.12 9.37
CA GLN A 319 22.21 -8.33 10.19
C GLN A 319 21.36 -9.39 9.50
N GLY A 320 21.95 -10.58 9.32
CA GLY A 320 21.24 -11.79 8.94
C GLY A 320 20.87 -12.60 10.19
N VAL A 321 19.64 -13.08 10.25
CA VAL A 321 19.13 -13.94 11.32
C VAL A 321 18.59 -15.21 10.68
N VAL A 322 19.05 -16.37 11.14
CA VAL A 322 18.49 -17.67 10.76
C VAL A 322 17.18 -17.88 11.51
N ILE A 323 16.20 -18.43 10.81
CA ILE A 323 14.88 -18.75 11.34
C ILE A 323 14.83 -20.20 11.77
#